data_AF-A0A160F7W7-F1
#
_entry.id   AF-A0A160F7W7-F1
#
_cell.length_a   1.000
_cell.length_b   1.000
_cell.length_c   1.000
_cell.angle_alpha   90.00
_cell.angle_beta   90.00
_cell.angle_gamma   90.00
#
_symmetry.space_group_name_H-M   'P 1'
#
loop_
_entity.id
_entity.type
_entity.pdbx_description
1 polymer ?
#
loop_
_entity_poly.entity_id
_entity_poly.type
_entity_poly.pdbx_seq_one_letter_code
_entity_poly.pdbx_strand_id
1 'polypeptide(L)'
;MNVQITLSNGEKSARLKIENFPVESFERLLNKTLDFLGLLNHGSKTGEVAIKPKIEIKNFKTTEIKMKPITVNEDVISLLPEPLRDWYRDQEQKAAQEGKPTFHLTGIKIKDGIPHYKVFYECPNCGFKGVRYEKEGVKEVECYQCAAPVDVFPTKGEFPKRDKFNNYFTSAREE
;
A
#
# COMPACT_ATOMS: atom_id res chain seq x y z
N MET A 1 6.82 -2.85 19.34
CA MET A 1 5.44 -2.32 19.47
C MET A 1 5.19 -1.30 18.36
N ASN A 2 3.94 -1.12 17.92
CA ASN A 2 3.61 -0.07 16.95
C ASN A 2 3.20 1.19 17.71
N VAL A 3 3.83 2.32 17.40
CA VAL A 3 3.61 3.60 18.08
C VAL A 3 3.02 4.59 17.09
N GLN A 4 1.94 5.26 17.48
CA GLN A 4 1.38 6.38 16.73
C GLN A 4 1.44 7.63 17.61
N ILE A 5 2.18 8.65 17.15
CA ILE A 5 2.28 9.95 17.80
C ILE A 5 1.51 10.96 16.96
N THR A 6 0.57 11.66 17.59
CA THR A 6 -0.14 12.78 16.94
C THR A 6 0.33 14.07 17.59
N LEU A 7 0.89 14.96 16.79
CA LEU A 7 1.29 16.31 17.17
C LEU A 7 0.21 17.27 16.70
N SER A 8 -0.24 18.18 17.56
CA SER A 8 -1.20 19.23 17.20
C SER A 8 -0.69 20.60 17.61
N ASN A 9 -0.87 21.58 16.73
CA ASN A 9 -0.58 22.99 16.97
C ASN A 9 -1.74 23.84 16.44
N GLY A 10 -2.64 24.25 17.34
CA GLY A 10 -3.92 24.84 16.98
C GLY A 10 -4.74 23.88 16.10
N GLU A 11 -5.17 24.34 14.94
CA GLU A 11 -5.92 23.55 13.95
C GLU A 11 -5.05 22.59 13.12
N LYS A 12 -3.72 22.73 13.17
CA LYS A 12 -2.79 21.89 12.39
C LYS A 12 -2.44 20.63 13.18
N SER A 13 -2.42 19.48 12.51
CA SER A 13 -1.92 18.25 13.12
C SER A 13 -1.00 17.46 12.19
N ALA A 14 -0.03 16.76 12.78
CA ALA A 14 0.88 15.85 12.11
C ALA A 14 0.83 14.48 12.81
N ARG A 15 0.84 13.40 12.03
CA ARG A 15 0.80 12.03 12.54
C ARG A 15 2.07 11.29 12.15
N LEU A 16 2.74 10.73 13.14
CA LEU A 16 3.92 9.89 13.00
C LEU A 16 3.54 8.46 13.39
N LYS A 17 3.74 7.50 12.49
CA LYS A 17 3.56 6.08 12.75
C LYS A 17 4.92 5.39 12.68
N ILE A 18 5.27 4.67 13.74
CA ILE A 18 6.50 3.91 13.85
C ILE A 18 6.12 2.45 14.09
N GLU A 19 6.43 1.61 13.12
CA GLU A 19 6.22 0.17 13.21
C GLU A 19 7.45 -0.51 13.81
N ASN A 20 7.27 -1.61 14.53
CA ASN A 20 8.35 -2.39 15.13
C ASN A 20 9.27 -1.60 16.08
N PHE A 21 8.74 -0.57 16.75
CA PHE A 21 9.51 0.24 17.69
C PHE A 21 9.87 -0.57 18.96
N PRO A 22 11.16 -0.66 19.36
CA PRO A 22 11.55 -1.41 20.55
C PRO A 22 10.94 -0.80 21.83
N VAL A 23 10.46 -1.65 22.74
CA VAL A 23 9.79 -1.22 23.99
C VAL A 23 10.74 -0.40 24.85
N GLU A 24 11.98 -0.85 25.03
CA GLU A 24 13.01 -0.12 25.79
C GLU A 24 13.31 1.27 25.20
N SER A 25 13.32 1.38 23.87
CA SER A 25 13.49 2.66 23.17
C SER A 25 12.31 3.59 23.39
N PHE A 26 11.09 3.05 23.50
CA PHE A 26 9.90 3.81 23.82
C PHE A 26 9.89 4.30 25.26
N GLU A 27 10.22 3.46 26.22
CA GLU A 27 10.33 3.85 27.63
C GLU A 27 11.38 4.95 27.82
N ARG A 28 12.53 4.81 27.17
CA ARG A 28 13.58 5.84 27.20
C ARG A 28 13.13 7.15 26.57
N LEU A 29 12.44 7.09 25.43
CA LEU A 29 11.89 8.27 24.75
C LEU A 29 10.84 8.98 25.62
N LEU A 30 9.91 8.22 26.20
CA LEU A 30 8.86 8.72 27.07
C LEU A 30 9.45 9.41 28.30
N ASN A 31 10.38 8.74 29.00
CA ASN A 31 11.01 9.28 30.21
C ASN A 31 11.77 10.58 29.92
N LYS A 32 12.56 10.62 28.84
CA LYS A 32 13.27 11.85 28.42
C LYS A 32 12.30 12.97 28.04
N THR A 33 11.16 12.64 27.43
CA THR A 33 10.15 13.63 27.04
C THR A 33 9.46 14.20 28.28
N LEU A 34 9.10 13.36 29.24
CA LEU A 34 8.49 13.80 30.50
C LEU A 34 9.45 14.64 31.33
N ASP A 35 10.74 14.26 31.39
CA ASP A 35 11.80 15.04 32.02
C ASP A 35 11.98 16.41 31.34
N PHE A 36 12.08 16.43 30.00
CA PHE A 36 12.16 17.67 29.21
C PHE A 36 10.99 18.63 29.47
N LEU A 37 9.79 18.08 29.67
CA LEU A 37 8.59 18.86 29.98
C LEU A 37 8.51 19.26 31.47
N GLY A 38 9.50 18.91 32.29
CA GLY A 38 9.52 19.21 33.73
C GLY A 38 8.48 18.42 34.53
N LEU A 39 7.96 17.33 33.97
CA LEU A 39 6.91 16.50 34.57
C LEU A 39 7.49 15.41 35.50
N LEU A 40 8.82 15.27 35.52
CA LEU A 40 9.54 14.38 36.44
C LEU A 40 10.27 15.22 37.48
N ASN A 41 10.00 14.96 38.76
CA ASN A 41 10.63 15.65 39.87
C ASN A 41 12.03 15.08 40.15
N HIS A 42 13.07 15.80 39.73
CA HIS A 42 14.42 15.57 40.20
C HIS A 42 14.72 16.43 41.44
N GLY A 43 14.12 16.07 42.58
CA GLY A 43 14.67 16.39 43.90
C GLY A 43 14.32 17.73 44.56
N SER A 44 13.05 18.09 44.72
CA SER A 44 12.64 19.09 45.73
C SER A 44 11.67 18.51 46.77
N LYS A 45 12.08 18.60 48.04
CA LYS A 45 11.31 18.23 49.22
C LYS A 45 10.26 19.31 49.49
N THR A 46 9.07 19.22 48.89
CA THR A 46 7.79 19.75 49.41
C THR A 46 6.75 19.70 48.30
N GLY A 47 5.59 19.09 48.58
CA GLY A 47 4.41 19.16 47.72
C GLY A 47 4.03 17.80 47.15
N GLU A 48 2.90 17.27 47.62
CA GLU A 48 2.33 15.98 47.24
C GLU A 48 2.25 15.80 45.71
N VAL A 49 2.87 14.73 45.22
CA VAL A 49 2.78 14.31 43.81
C VAL A 49 1.44 13.60 43.62
N ALA A 50 0.39 14.38 43.36
CA ALA A 50 -0.88 13.84 42.88
C ALA A 50 -0.88 13.89 41.36
N ILE A 51 -0.30 12.89 40.70
CA ILE A 51 -0.78 12.23 39.47
C ILE A 51 0.21 11.09 39.19
N LYS A 52 -0.17 9.87 39.57
CA LYS A 52 0.36 8.69 38.88
C LYS A 52 -0.37 8.64 37.54
N PRO A 53 0.30 8.80 36.39
CA PRO A 53 -0.37 8.61 35.11
C PRO A 53 -0.91 7.19 35.08
N LYS A 54 -2.23 7.05 35.12
CA LYS A 54 -2.91 5.78 34.96
C LYS A 54 -2.88 5.46 33.46
N ILE A 55 -1.80 4.81 33.03
CA ILE A 55 -1.69 4.29 31.67
C ILE A 55 -2.70 3.15 31.57
N GLU A 56 -3.91 3.46 31.09
CA GLU A 56 -4.83 2.42 30.61
C GLU A 56 -4.28 1.91 29.29
N ILE A 57 -3.44 0.87 29.37
CA ILE A 57 -3.20 -0.02 28.24
C ILE A 57 -4.53 -0.73 28.00
N LYS A 58 -5.37 -0.16 27.13
CA LYS A 58 -6.43 -0.96 26.51
C LYS A 58 -5.69 -2.07 25.80
N ASN A 59 -5.81 -3.30 26.29
CA ASN A 59 -5.44 -4.50 25.57
C ASN A 59 -6.22 -4.44 24.26
N PHE A 60 -5.65 -3.81 23.25
CA PHE A 60 -5.97 -4.17 21.89
C PHE A 60 -5.53 -5.62 21.87
N LYS A 61 -6.52 -6.53 21.77
CA LYS A 61 -6.23 -7.82 21.17
C LYS A 61 -5.58 -7.43 19.86
N THR A 62 -4.25 -7.50 19.83
CA THR A 62 -3.55 -7.74 18.59
C THR A 62 -4.15 -9.07 18.23
N THR A 63 -5.17 -9.05 17.36
CA THR A 63 -5.45 -10.20 16.55
C THR A 63 -4.07 -10.45 15.95
N GLU A 64 -3.37 -11.47 16.45
CA GLU A 64 -2.35 -12.08 15.64
C GLU A 64 -3.10 -12.42 14.37
N ILE A 65 -3.00 -11.55 13.38
CA ILE A 65 -3.12 -11.96 12.01
C ILE A 65 -1.89 -12.84 11.89
N LYS A 66 -2.01 -14.08 12.34
CA LYS A 66 -1.27 -15.17 11.76
C LYS A 66 -1.71 -15.07 10.32
N MET A 67 -0.88 -14.42 9.52
CA MET A 67 -0.78 -14.75 8.13
C MET A 67 -0.44 -16.23 8.17
N LYS A 68 -1.49 -17.06 8.20
CA LYS A 68 -1.42 -18.30 7.49
C LYS A 68 -0.91 -17.87 6.12
N PRO A 69 0.10 -18.55 5.54
CA PRO A 69 0.27 -18.42 4.11
C PRO A 69 -1.14 -18.54 3.56
N ILE A 70 -1.66 -17.45 2.97
CA ILE A 70 -2.80 -17.59 2.11
C ILE A 70 -2.34 -18.73 1.22
N THR A 71 -3.17 -19.74 1.00
CA THR A 71 -3.00 -20.56 -0.18
C THR A 71 -3.16 -19.56 -1.34
N VAL A 72 -2.07 -18.81 -1.64
CA VAL A 72 -2.07 -17.47 -2.25
C VAL A 72 -2.80 -17.49 -3.59
N ASN A 73 -2.87 -18.67 -4.19
CA ASN A 73 -3.33 -18.86 -5.54
C ASN A 73 -4.85 -18.99 -5.64
N GLU A 74 -5.60 -19.39 -4.61
CA GLU A 74 -7.07 -19.50 -4.74
C GLU A 74 -7.80 -18.17 -4.47
N ASP A 75 -7.46 -17.49 -3.37
CA ASP A 75 -8.14 -16.25 -2.97
C ASP A 75 -7.88 -15.10 -3.97
N VAL A 76 -6.66 -14.97 -4.48
CA VAL A 76 -6.31 -13.89 -5.42
C VAL A 76 -6.96 -14.11 -6.78
N ILE A 77 -7.06 -15.37 -7.24
CA ILE A 77 -7.70 -15.69 -8.53
C ILE A 77 -9.20 -15.39 -8.48
N SER A 78 -9.84 -15.56 -7.32
CA SER A 78 -11.25 -15.17 -7.14
C SER A 78 -11.50 -13.67 -7.37
N LEU A 79 -10.50 -12.82 -7.13
CA LEU A 79 -10.56 -11.37 -7.36
C LEU A 79 -10.33 -10.97 -8.82
N LEU A 80 -9.88 -11.89 -9.67
CA LEU A 80 -9.78 -11.64 -11.10
C LEU A 80 -11.17 -11.73 -11.75
N PRO A 81 -11.42 -10.94 -12.81
CA PRO A 81 -12.56 -11.11 -13.69
C PRO A 81 -12.72 -12.57 -14.10
N GLU A 82 -13.94 -13.08 -14.06
CA GLU A 82 -14.25 -14.47 -14.37
C GLU A 82 -13.61 -14.97 -15.68
N PRO A 83 -13.62 -14.20 -16.79
CA PRO A 83 -12.99 -14.62 -18.05
C PRO A 83 -11.46 -14.80 -17.99
N LEU A 84 -10.80 -14.27 -16.96
CA LEU A 84 -9.34 -14.34 -16.82
C LEU A 84 -8.86 -15.45 -15.88
N ARG A 85 -9.74 -16.05 -15.07
CA ARG A 85 -9.32 -16.90 -13.95
C ARG A 85 -8.56 -18.15 -14.40
N ASP A 86 -9.16 -18.94 -15.27
CA ASP A 86 -8.55 -20.18 -15.77
C ASP A 86 -7.30 -19.87 -16.60
N TRP A 87 -7.43 -18.88 -17.48
CA TRP A 87 -6.33 -18.41 -18.32
C TRP A 87 -5.12 -17.93 -17.48
N TYR A 88 -5.36 -17.27 -16.35
CA TYR A 88 -4.29 -16.84 -15.43
C TYR A 88 -3.59 -18.03 -14.78
N ARG A 89 -4.32 -19.09 -14.39
CA ARG A 89 -3.71 -20.33 -13.84
C ARG A 89 -2.76 -20.96 -14.84
N ASP A 90 -3.16 -21.04 -16.11
CA ASP A 90 -2.30 -21.58 -17.17
C ASP A 90 -1.02 -20.76 -17.33
N GLN A 91 -1.12 -19.43 -17.28
CA GLN A 91 0.06 -18.56 -17.37
C GLN A 91 0.94 -18.63 -16.13
N GLU A 92 0.38 -18.83 -14.94
CA GLU A 92 1.15 -19.01 -13.71
C GLU A 92 2.01 -20.27 -13.79
N GLN A 93 1.42 -21.39 -14.26
CA GLN A 93 2.17 -22.64 -14.49
C GLN A 93 3.27 -22.45 -15.53
N LYS A 94 2.95 -21.78 -16.65
CA LYS A 94 3.94 -21.47 -17.70
C LYS A 94 5.07 -20.58 -17.20
N ALA A 95 4.75 -19.54 -16.42
CA ALA A 95 5.72 -18.64 -15.83
C ALA A 95 6.66 -19.38 -14.86
N ALA A 96 6.12 -20.28 -14.05
CA ALA A 96 6.89 -21.14 -13.15
C ALA A 96 7.85 -22.06 -13.92
N GLN A 97 7.39 -22.67 -15.03
CA GLN A 97 8.24 -23.50 -15.89
C GLN A 97 9.35 -22.69 -16.57
N GLU A 98 9.06 -21.46 -17.00
CA GLU A 98 10.02 -20.57 -17.65
C GLU A 98 10.93 -19.80 -16.66
N GLY A 99 10.71 -19.93 -15.35
CA GLY A 99 11.43 -19.16 -14.33
C GLY A 99 11.21 -17.65 -14.41
N LYS A 100 10.07 -17.22 -14.95
CA LYS A 100 9.73 -15.80 -15.14
C LYS A 100 8.63 -15.36 -14.18
N PRO A 101 8.54 -14.06 -13.85
CA PRO A 101 7.37 -13.54 -13.15
C PRO A 101 6.09 -13.65 -13.98
N THR A 102 4.98 -14.08 -13.35
CA THR A 102 3.67 -14.26 -14.01
C THR A 102 3.20 -13.00 -14.75
N PHE A 103 3.46 -11.82 -14.18
CA PHE A 103 3.04 -10.54 -14.78
C PHE A 103 3.69 -10.22 -16.13
N HIS A 104 4.80 -10.88 -16.50
CA HIS A 104 5.37 -10.77 -17.85
C HIS A 104 4.46 -11.40 -18.91
N LEU A 105 3.79 -12.49 -18.55
CA LEU A 105 2.84 -13.20 -19.42
C LEU A 105 1.43 -12.63 -19.31
N THR A 106 1.04 -12.13 -18.13
CA THR A 106 -0.34 -11.72 -17.87
C THR A 106 -0.61 -10.25 -18.02
N GLY A 107 0.38 -9.39 -17.77
CA GLY A 107 0.11 -7.97 -17.55
C GLY A 107 -0.65 -7.72 -16.25
N ILE A 108 -0.70 -8.69 -15.33
CA ILE A 108 -1.33 -8.54 -14.00
C ILE A 108 -0.26 -8.68 -12.93
N LYS A 109 -0.09 -7.64 -12.11
CA LYS A 109 0.73 -7.68 -10.91
C LYS A 109 -0.16 -7.77 -9.68
N ILE A 110 0.15 -8.70 -8.79
CA ILE A 110 -0.49 -8.77 -7.48
C ILE A 110 0.29 -7.91 -6.51
N LYS A 111 -0.35 -6.90 -5.94
CA LYS A 111 0.22 -6.04 -4.88
C LYS A 111 -0.72 -6.11 -3.69
N ASP A 112 -0.20 -6.52 -2.53
CA ASP A 112 -0.99 -6.67 -1.29
C ASP A 112 -2.26 -7.51 -1.47
N GLY A 113 -2.18 -8.58 -2.28
CA GLY A 113 -3.31 -9.46 -2.59
C GLY A 113 -4.31 -8.90 -3.61
N ILE A 114 -4.10 -7.69 -4.13
CA ILE A 114 -5.01 -7.03 -5.08
C ILE A 114 -4.42 -7.07 -6.50
N PRO A 115 -5.19 -7.50 -7.51
CA PRO A 115 -4.75 -7.49 -8.90
C PRO A 115 -4.66 -6.06 -9.45
N HIS A 116 -3.52 -5.76 -10.07
CA HIS A 116 -3.26 -4.52 -10.79
C HIS A 116 -2.94 -4.84 -12.24
N TYR A 117 -3.62 -4.18 -13.15
CA TYR A 117 -3.62 -4.42 -14.59
C TYR A 117 -2.68 -3.45 -15.28
N LYS A 118 -1.94 -3.97 -16.27
CA LYS A 118 -0.96 -3.20 -17.04
C LYS A 118 -1.66 -2.12 -17.86
N VAL A 119 -1.21 -0.89 -17.66
CA VAL A 119 -1.66 0.31 -18.36
C VAL A 119 -0.48 0.86 -19.15
N PHE A 120 -0.62 0.96 -20.47
CA PHE A 120 0.35 1.69 -21.29
C PHE A 120 -0.16 3.10 -21.53
N TYR A 121 0.70 4.10 -21.46
CA TYR A 121 0.28 5.46 -21.79
C TYR A 121 1.39 6.20 -22.54
N GLU A 122 0.97 7.07 -23.44
CA GLU A 122 1.76 8.14 -24.02
C GLU A 122 1.21 9.46 -23.50
N CYS A 123 2.05 10.23 -22.81
CA CYS A 123 1.65 11.47 -22.16
C CYS A 123 1.44 12.57 -23.21
N PRO A 124 0.23 13.15 -23.32
CA PRO A 124 -0.03 14.21 -24.30
C PRO A 124 0.74 15.50 -23.99
N ASN A 125 1.16 15.71 -22.74
CA ASN A 125 1.85 16.92 -22.31
C ASN A 125 3.36 16.91 -22.64
N CYS A 126 4.03 15.75 -22.53
CA CYS A 126 5.49 15.67 -22.66
C CYS A 126 5.99 14.59 -23.63
N GLY A 127 5.09 13.82 -24.25
CA GLY A 127 5.43 12.73 -25.18
C GLY A 127 6.03 11.48 -24.52
N PHE A 128 6.22 11.47 -23.19
CA PHE A 128 6.76 10.31 -22.48
C PHE A 128 5.83 9.10 -22.59
N LYS A 129 6.41 7.94 -22.90
CA LYS A 129 5.69 6.65 -22.96
C LYS A 129 6.04 5.81 -21.74
N GLY A 130 5.04 5.38 -20.99
CA GLY A 130 5.21 4.66 -19.73
C GLY A 130 4.27 3.48 -19.56
N VAL A 131 4.60 2.62 -18.60
CA VAL A 131 3.76 1.49 -18.19
C VAL A 131 3.48 1.60 -16.70
N ARG A 132 2.20 1.67 -16.33
CA ARG A 132 1.73 1.59 -14.95
C ARG A 132 1.00 0.26 -14.71
N TYR A 133 0.76 -0.04 -13.43
CA TYR A 133 -0.05 -1.18 -13.00
C TYR A 133 -1.05 -0.68 -11.98
N GLU A 134 -2.31 -0.58 -12.40
CA GLU A 134 -3.39 0.08 -11.68
C GLU A 134 -4.56 -0.87 -11.45
N LYS A 135 -5.44 -0.52 -10.49
CA LYS A 135 -6.62 -1.34 -10.18
C LYS A 135 -7.62 -1.32 -11.34
N GLU A 136 -8.56 -2.26 -11.29
CA GLU A 136 -9.73 -2.22 -12.17
C GLU A 136 -10.47 -0.88 -12.06
N GLY A 137 -11.03 -0.42 -13.18
CA GLY A 137 -11.80 0.82 -13.24
C GLY A 137 -10.97 2.10 -13.22
N VAL A 138 -9.65 2.01 -13.37
CA VAL A 138 -8.78 3.17 -13.57
C VAL A 138 -9.22 3.95 -14.81
N LYS A 139 -9.33 5.28 -14.66
CA LYS A 139 -9.69 6.20 -15.75
C LYS A 139 -8.57 7.18 -16.08
N GLU A 140 -7.65 7.37 -15.15
CA GLU A 140 -6.54 8.32 -15.24
C GLU A 140 -5.30 7.72 -14.56
N VAL A 141 -4.13 7.98 -15.14
CA VAL A 141 -2.84 7.67 -14.55
C VAL A 141 -1.93 8.89 -14.57
N GLU A 142 -0.99 8.95 -13.63
CA GLU A 142 -0.01 10.03 -13.56
C GLU A 142 1.21 9.76 -14.44
N CYS A 143 1.65 10.72 -15.24
CA CYS A 143 2.88 10.59 -16.02
C CYS A 143 4.12 10.58 -15.12
N TYR A 144 4.96 9.53 -15.21
CA TYR A 144 6.21 9.45 -14.45
C TYR A 144 7.18 10.62 -14.67
N GLN A 145 7.16 11.28 -15.83
CA GLN A 145 8.14 12.33 -16.17
C GLN A 145 7.69 13.73 -15.74
N CYS A 146 6.43 14.10 -15.98
CA CYS A 146 5.95 15.46 -15.73
C CYS A 146 4.79 15.54 -14.72
N ALA A 147 4.43 14.40 -14.11
CA ALA A 147 3.31 14.27 -13.18
C ALA A 147 1.94 14.70 -13.74
N ALA A 148 1.82 14.95 -15.04
CA ALA A 148 0.55 15.30 -15.65
C ALA A 148 -0.42 14.10 -15.62
N PRO A 149 -1.71 14.33 -15.35
CA PRO A 149 -2.73 13.30 -15.49
C PRO A 149 -2.86 12.88 -16.96
N VAL A 150 -3.11 11.59 -17.18
CA VAL A 150 -3.30 11.00 -18.50
C VAL A 150 -4.51 10.07 -18.46
N ASP A 151 -5.54 10.39 -19.24
CA ASP A 151 -6.71 9.54 -19.39
C ASP A 151 -6.34 8.19 -20.00
N VAL A 152 -6.98 7.12 -19.53
CA VAL A 152 -6.76 5.76 -20.02
C VAL A 152 -8.09 5.05 -20.24
N PHE A 153 -8.11 4.20 -21.27
CA PHE A 153 -9.29 3.51 -21.76
C PHE A 153 -8.98 2.02 -21.95
N PRO A 154 -9.97 1.11 -21.84
CA PRO A 154 -9.75 -0.30 -22.16
C PRO A 154 -9.27 -0.48 -23.61
N THR A 155 -8.24 -1.32 -23.82
CA THR A 155 -7.56 -1.37 -25.14
C THR A 155 -8.46 -1.84 -26.29
N LYS A 156 -9.45 -2.70 -26.02
CA LYS A 156 -10.39 -3.22 -27.03
C LYS A 156 -11.84 -2.82 -26.75
N GLY A 157 -12.02 -1.59 -26.25
CA GLY A 157 -13.33 -1.03 -25.90
C GLY A 157 -13.96 -1.60 -24.62
N GLU A 158 -13.52 -2.77 -24.16
CA GLU A 158 -13.99 -3.40 -22.93
C GLU A 158 -12.85 -4.04 -22.13
N PHE A 159 -12.98 -3.97 -20.81
CA PHE A 159 -12.19 -4.74 -19.88
C PHE A 159 -12.87 -6.12 -19.67
N PRO A 160 -12.15 -7.24 -19.55
CA PRO A 160 -10.70 -7.39 -19.39
C PRO A 160 -9.96 -7.84 -20.66
N LYS A 161 -10.34 -7.34 -21.84
CA LYS A 161 -9.59 -7.63 -23.08
C LYS A 161 -8.21 -6.97 -23.05
N ARG A 162 -7.29 -7.54 -23.82
CA ARG A 162 -5.91 -7.08 -23.93
C ARG A 162 -5.45 -6.89 -25.36
N ASP A 163 -4.47 -6.00 -25.54
CA ASP A 163 -3.71 -5.84 -26.76
C ASP A 163 -2.60 -6.91 -26.91
N LYS A 164 -1.83 -6.82 -28.01
CA LYS A 164 -0.70 -7.72 -28.30
C LYS A 164 0.48 -7.62 -27.32
N PHE A 165 0.50 -6.60 -26.47
CA PHE A 165 1.53 -6.32 -25.47
C PHE A 165 1.06 -6.61 -24.04
N ASN A 166 -0.08 -7.28 -23.89
CA ASN A 166 -0.74 -7.59 -22.62
C ASN A 166 -1.14 -6.34 -21.81
N ASN A 167 -1.39 -5.20 -22.46
CA ASN A 167 -1.99 -4.04 -21.82
C ASN A 167 -3.51 -4.22 -21.74
N TYR A 168 -4.08 -3.85 -20.61
CA TYR A 168 -5.54 -3.82 -20.38
C TYR A 168 -6.13 -2.44 -20.64
N PHE A 169 -5.33 -1.40 -20.41
CA PHE A 169 -5.71 -0.02 -20.64
C PHE A 169 -4.61 0.72 -21.42
N THR A 170 -5.02 1.66 -22.27
CA THR A 170 -4.15 2.52 -23.08
C THR A 170 -4.62 3.97 -23.04
N SER A 171 -3.70 4.95 -23.18
CA SER A 171 -4.09 6.37 -23.30
C SER A 171 -4.65 6.76 -24.68
N ALA A 172 -4.38 5.94 -25.70
CA ALA A 172 -5.01 6.04 -27.01
C ALA A 172 -6.15 5.03 -27.11
N ARG A 173 -7.27 5.41 -27.74
CA ARG A 173 -8.29 4.45 -28.17
C ARG A 173 -7.75 3.74 -29.41
N GLU A 174 -7.62 2.42 -29.39
CA GLU A 174 -7.56 1.65 -30.64
C GLU A 174 -8.97 1.77 -31.27
N GLU A 175 -9.09 2.46 -32.41
CA GLU A 175 -10.31 2.53 -33.22
C GLU A 175 -10.59 1.19 -33.92
#